data_AF-Q6MUV7-F1
#
_entry.id   AF-Q6MUV7-F1
#
_cell.length_a   1.000
_cell.length_b   1.000
_cell.length_c   1.000
_cell.angle_alpha   90.00
_cell.angle_beta   90.00
_cell.angle_gamma   90.00
#
_symmetry.space_group_name_H-M   'P 1'
#
loop_
_entity.id
_entity.type
_entity.pdbx_description
1 polymer ?
#
loop_
_entity_poly.entity_id
_entity_poly.type
_entity_poly.pdbx_seq_one_letter_code
_entity_poly.pdbx_strand_id
1 'polypeptide(L)'
;MAYTPDSIWRNRDTFLQGRPEIVEFLKKKWSRENGYRLRKELFAFTDNKVSRYSFLAAAADQIAFQFWYEWYDESGQWWRTYGLEDWTFADNGLMRKRQMSGNDVKIVEEERWFKEGVDVNEVAITEQHW
;
A
#
# COMPACT_ATOMS: atom_id res chain seq x y z
N MET A 1 9.02 -0.63 14.17
CA MET A 1 9.06 -0.40 12.69
C MET A 1 8.47 -1.60 11.99
N ALA A 2 7.68 -1.41 10.93
CA ALA A 2 6.93 -2.48 10.25
C ALA A 2 7.75 -3.33 9.24
N TYR A 3 8.96 -2.90 8.88
CA TYR A 3 9.81 -3.52 7.84
C TYR A 3 11.05 -4.18 8.43
N THR A 4 11.55 -5.27 7.82
CA THR A 4 12.89 -5.80 8.17
C THR A 4 13.98 -4.78 7.84
N PRO A 5 15.17 -4.83 8.48
CA PRO A 5 16.26 -3.90 8.19
C PRO A 5 16.67 -3.85 6.70
N ASP A 6 16.53 -4.98 6.02
CA ASP A 6 16.90 -5.27 4.63
C ASP A 6 15.69 -5.36 3.67
N SER A 7 14.51 -4.86 4.09
CA SER A 7 13.26 -4.98 3.33
C SER A 7 13.39 -4.47 1.90
N ILE A 8 12.85 -5.21 0.92
CA ILE A 8 12.95 -4.88 -0.50
C ILE A 8 11.61 -4.33 -0.98
N TRP A 9 11.64 -3.13 -1.55
CA TRP A 9 10.47 -2.46 -2.08
C TRP A 9 10.57 -2.26 -3.59
N ARG A 10 9.44 -2.42 -4.26
CA ARG A 10 9.15 -1.68 -5.49
C ARG A 10 7.89 -0.86 -5.28
N ASN A 11 7.97 0.42 -5.56
CA ASN A 11 6.84 1.33 -5.55
C ASN A 11 6.76 1.97 -6.93
N ARG A 12 5.82 1.49 -7.75
CA ARG A 12 5.71 1.81 -9.19
C ARG A 12 7.00 1.44 -9.93
N ASP A 13 7.75 2.43 -10.39
CA ASP A 13 9.02 2.33 -11.11
C ASP A 13 10.24 2.50 -10.20
N THR A 14 10.04 2.81 -8.91
CA THR A 14 11.11 3.04 -7.94
C THR A 14 11.41 1.78 -7.14
N PHE A 15 12.67 1.39 -7.07
CA PHE A 15 13.17 0.24 -6.30
C PHE A 15 13.96 0.73 -5.09
N LEU A 16 13.76 0.11 -3.93
CA LEU A 16 14.39 0.51 -2.67
C LEU A 16 14.85 -0.73 -1.90
N GLN A 17 15.96 -0.59 -1.17
CA GLN A 17 16.48 -1.63 -0.29
C GLN A 17 16.77 -1.08 1.11
N GLY A 18 16.14 -1.71 2.09
CA GLY A 18 16.35 -1.46 3.50
C GLY A 18 15.65 -0.21 4.04
N ARG A 19 15.63 -0.11 5.37
CA ARG A 19 14.93 0.95 6.09
C ARG A 19 15.37 2.37 5.72
N PRO A 20 16.67 2.68 5.52
CA PRO A 20 17.09 4.05 5.20
C PRO A 20 16.45 4.58 3.91
N GLU A 21 16.48 3.81 2.83
CA GLU A 21 15.89 4.21 1.54
C GLU A 21 14.37 4.32 1.62
N ILE A 22 13.71 3.40 2.33
CA ILE A 22 12.27 3.45 2.56
C ILE A 22 11.88 4.73 3.33
N VAL A 23 12.64 5.11 4.36
CA VAL A 23 12.38 6.34 5.13
C VAL A 23 12.52 7.58 4.24
N GLU A 24 13.59 7.68 3.45
CA GLU A 24 13.78 8.82 2.54
C GLU A 24 12.71 8.88 1.45
N PHE A 25 12.30 7.72 0.91
CA PHE A 25 11.18 7.65 -0.02
C PHE A 25 9.87 8.14 0.61
N LEU A 26 9.54 7.70 1.82
CA LEU A 26 8.30 8.08 2.50
C LEU A 26 8.28 9.57 2.87
N LYS A 27 9.43 10.14 3.28
CA LYS A 27 9.55 11.60 3.50
C LYS A 27 9.20 12.39 2.24
N LYS A 28 9.76 12.01 1.09
CA LYS A 28 9.47 12.65 -0.21
C LYS A 28 8.02 12.45 -0.65
N LYS A 29 7.46 11.27 -0.40
CA LYS A 29 6.04 10.98 -0.69
C LYS A 29 5.14 11.94 0.09
N TRP A 30 5.35 12.06 1.40
CA TRP A 30 4.48 12.87 2.27
C TRP A 30 4.70 14.38 2.14
N SER A 31 5.83 14.84 1.60
CA SER A 31 5.99 16.26 1.26
C SER A 31 5.17 16.67 0.03
N ARG A 32 4.84 15.72 -0.85
CA ARG A 32 4.08 15.96 -2.08
C ARG A 32 2.59 15.63 -1.93
N GLU A 33 2.28 14.52 -1.26
CA GLU A 33 0.92 13.99 -1.18
C GLU A 33 0.16 14.56 0.03
N ASN A 34 -0.30 15.81 -0.10
CA ASN A 34 -1.01 16.50 0.97
C ASN A 34 -2.43 15.96 1.13
N GLY A 35 -2.98 16.06 2.36
CA GLY A 35 -4.33 15.57 2.66
C GLY A 35 -4.52 14.06 2.50
N TYR A 36 -3.42 13.29 2.46
CA TYR A 36 -3.40 11.85 2.20
C TYR A 36 -4.38 11.08 3.09
N ARG A 37 -5.36 10.40 2.48
CA ARG A 37 -6.26 9.45 3.14
C ARG A 37 -6.36 8.16 2.35
N LEU A 38 -6.26 7.03 3.03
CA LEU A 38 -6.06 5.71 2.44
C LEU A 38 -7.07 4.71 2.98
N ARG A 39 -7.71 3.99 2.06
CA ARG A 39 -8.44 2.75 2.33
C ARG A 39 -7.68 1.57 1.73
N LYS A 40 -7.63 0.46 2.45
CA LYS A 40 -7.12 -0.82 1.94
C LYS A 40 -8.16 -1.89 2.15
N GLU A 41 -8.24 -2.81 1.20
CA GLU A 41 -9.07 -4.00 1.31
C GLU A 41 -8.23 -5.22 0.99
N LEU A 42 -8.41 -6.26 1.80
CA LEU A 42 -7.76 -7.53 1.59
C LEU A 42 -8.25 -8.13 0.26
N PHE A 43 -7.33 -8.40 -0.65
CA PHE A 43 -7.64 -9.01 -1.93
C PHE A 43 -7.42 -10.53 -1.90
N ALA A 44 -6.27 -10.96 -1.41
CA ALA A 44 -5.92 -12.36 -1.26
C ALA A 44 -4.87 -12.54 -0.16
N PHE A 45 -4.80 -13.74 0.41
CA PHE A 45 -3.71 -14.12 1.30
C PHE A 45 -3.42 -15.60 1.14
N THR A 46 -2.18 -15.98 1.42
CA THR A 46 -1.80 -17.39 1.56
C THR A 46 -1.16 -17.59 2.92
N ASP A 47 -1.75 -18.47 3.72
CA ASP A 47 -1.18 -18.94 4.96
C ASP A 47 -0.28 -20.13 4.64
N ASN A 48 1.02 -19.99 4.89
CA ASN A 48 1.98 -21.07 4.64
C ASN A 48 2.22 -21.93 5.90
N LYS A 49 1.37 -21.87 6.94
CA LYS A 49 1.43 -22.77 8.11
C LYS A 49 1.01 -24.23 7.84
N VAL A 50 0.96 -24.67 6.58
CA VAL A 50 0.87 -26.09 6.21
C VAL A 50 2.23 -26.60 5.73
N SER A 51 3.24 -26.55 6.61
CA SER A 51 4.34 -27.52 6.57
C SER A 51 4.40 -28.21 7.91
N ARG A 52 3.63 -29.30 8.06
CA ARG A 52 3.90 -30.28 9.13
C ARG A 52 4.88 -31.37 8.69
N TYR A 53 5.28 -31.41 7.41
CA TYR A 53 6.20 -32.45 6.89
C TYR A 53 7.08 -32.04 5.69
N SER A 54 7.29 -30.75 5.38
CA SER A 54 8.28 -30.34 4.38
C SER A 54 9.54 -29.77 5.05
N PHE A 55 10.67 -30.45 4.87
CA PHE A 55 11.99 -30.05 5.32
C PHE A 55 12.65 -28.97 4.43
N LEU A 56 11.93 -28.44 3.44
CA LEU A 56 12.44 -27.42 2.54
C LEU A 56 11.40 -26.31 2.35
N ALA A 57 11.85 -25.08 2.58
CA ALA A 57 11.19 -23.78 2.47
C ALA A 57 10.53 -23.22 3.74
N ALA A 58 11.18 -22.19 4.31
CA ALA A 58 10.59 -21.26 5.26
C ALA A 58 9.38 -20.56 4.62
N ALA A 59 8.23 -20.79 5.24
CA ALA A 59 6.92 -20.29 4.88
C ALA A 59 6.81 -18.79 5.19
N ALA A 60 7.01 -17.91 4.21
CA ALA A 60 6.64 -16.51 4.36
C ALA A 60 5.14 -16.32 4.10
N ASP A 61 4.41 -15.71 5.03
CA ASP A 61 3.03 -15.28 4.80
C ASP A 61 3.01 -14.20 3.71
N GLN A 62 2.08 -14.34 2.77
CA GLN A 62 1.88 -13.37 1.69
C GLN A 62 0.45 -12.85 1.71
N ILE A 63 0.33 -11.53 1.59
CA ILE A 63 -0.96 -10.84 1.61
C ILE A 63 -0.97 -9.84 0.46
N ALA A 64 -2.04 -9.83 -0.31
CA ALA A 64 -2.32 -8.84 -1.34
C ALA A 64 -3.48 -7.95 -0.91
N PHE A 65 -3.34 -6.66 -1.15
CA PHE A 65 -4.36 -5.65 -0.91
C PHE A 65 -4.66 -4.89 -2.20
N GLN A 66 -5.92 -4.61 -2.44
CA GLN A 66 -6.31 -3.48 -3.25
C GLN A 66 -6.43 -2.24 -2.35
N PHE A 67 -6.15 -1.07 -2.91
CA PHE A 67 -6.22 0.15 -2.15
C PHE A 67 -6.58 1.35 -3.01
N TRP A 68 -7.11 2.35 -2.32
CA TRP A 68 -7.38 3.66 -2.87
C TRP A 68 -6.90 4.71 -1.90
N TYR A 69 -6.26 5.75 -2.41
CA TYR A 69 -5.98 6.92 -1.59
C TYR A 69 -6.24 8.21 -2.34
N GLU A 70 -6.64 9.23 -1.60
CA GLU A 70 -6.86 10.57 -2.12
C GLU A 70 -5.87 11.53 -1.51
N TRP A 71 -5.37 12.45 -2.33
CA TRP A 71 -4.38 13.46 -1.96
C TRP A 71 -4.45 14.63 -2.91
N TYR A 72 -3.88 15.77 -2.54
CA TYR A 72 -3.71 16.92 -3.44
C TYR A 72 -2.25 17.33 -3.55
N ASP A 73 -1.86 17.79 -4.73
CA ASP A 73 -0.52 18.31 -4.98
C ASP A 73 -0.38 19.78 -4.54
N GLU A 74 0.82 20.34 -4.72
CA GLU A 74 1.14 21.72 -4.33
C GLU A 74 0.29 22.79 -5.05
N SER A 75 -0.35 22.45 -6.18
CA SER A 75 -1.27 23.35 -6.88
C SER A 75 -2.70 23.28 -6.35
N GLY A 76 -2.98 22.36 -5.42
CA GLY A 76 -4.33 22.08 -4.93
C GLY A 76 -5.14 21.14 -5.83
N GLN A 77 -4.54 20.57 -6.88
CA GLN A 77 -5.20 19.55 -7.70
C GLN A 77 -5.32 18.25 -6.91
N TRP A 78 -6.54 17.73 -6.81
CA TRP A 78 -6.82 16.44 -6.19
C TRP A 78 -6.59 15.26 -7.12
N TRP A 79 -6.16 14.16 -6.52
CA TRP A 79 -5.86 12.91 -7.18
C TRP A 79 -6.46 11.77 -6.38
N ARG A 80 -7.00 10.77 -7.08
CA ARG A 80 -7.28 9.46 -6.52
C ARG A 80 -6.33 8.45 -7.13
N THR A 81 -5.58 7.78 -6.28
CA THR A 81 -4.75 6.66 -6.68
C THR A 81 -5.52 5.37 -6.51
N TYR A 82 -5.56 4.56 -7.55
CA TYR A 82 -6.02 3.18 -7.54
C TYR A 82 -4.79 2.28 -7.54
N GLY A 83 -4.73 1.25 -6.70
CA GLY A 83 -3.57 0.37 -6.70
C GLY A 83 -3.75 -0.97 -6.03
N LEU A 84 -2.74 -1.80 -6.26
CA LEU A 84 -2.57 -3.12 -5.69
C LEU A 84 -1.19 -3.19 -5.05
N GLU A 85 -1.10 -3.84 -3.90
CA GLU A 85 0.18 -4.18 -3.31
C GLU A 85 0.21 -5.58 -2.74
N ASP A 86 1.35 -6.25 -2.87
CA ASP A 86 1.63 -7.52 -2.22
C ASP A 86 2.76 -7.38 -1.22
N TRP A 87 2.53 -8.00 -0.06
CA TRP A 87 3.42 -8.01 1.09
C TRP A 87 3.88 -9.42 1.33
N THR A 88 5.17 -9.57 1.63
CA THR A 88 5.74 -10.83 2.12
C THR A 88 6.38 -10.57 3.47
N PHE A 89 6.02 -11.39 4.46
CA PHE A 89 6.49 -11.27 5.83
C PHE A 89 7.65 -12.22 6.11
N ALA A 90 8.53 -11.83 7.03
CA ALA A 90 9.52 -12.73 7.64
C ALA A 90 8.91 -13.42 8.87
N ASP A 91 9.58 -14.46 9.38
CA ASP A 91 9.12 -15.25 10.54
C ASP A 91 8.87 -14.41 11.80
N ASN A 92 9.52 -13.25 11.92
CA ASN A 92 9.34 -12.30 13.01
C ASN A 92 8.14 -11.35 12.81
N GLY A 93 7.32 -11.56 11.78
CA GLY A 93 6.14 -10.75 11.45
C GLY A 93 6.44 -9.40 10.81
N LEU A 94 7.72 -9.08 10.53
CA LEU A 94 8.08 -7.86 9.82
C LEU A 94 8.00 -8.07 8.30
N MET A 95 7.59 -7.03 7.57
CA MET A 95 7.50 -7.09 6.11
C MET A 95 8.90 -7.04 5.49
N ARG A 96 9.29 -8.12 4.80
CA ARG A 96 10.58 -8.25 4.11
C ARG A 96 10.51 -7.90 2.63
N LYS A 97 9.32 -7.93 2.04
CA LYS A 97 9.06 -7.52 0.65
C LYS A 97 7.78 -6.72 0.57
N ARG A 98 7.80 -5.64 -0.20
CA ARG A 98 6.61 -4.90 -0.63
C ARG A 98 6.70 -4.61 -2.12
N GLN A 99 5.67 -4.95 -2.87
CA GLN A 99 5.56 -4.56 -4.27
C GLN A 99 4.23 -3.83 -4.41
N MET A 100 4.27 -2.61 -4.91
CA MET A 100 3.07 -1.81 -5.12
C MET A 100 3.06 -1.26 -6.54
N SER A 101 1.92 -1.42 -7.19
CA SER A 101 1.57 -0.73 -8.43
C SER A 101 0.33 0.12 -8.19
N GLY A 102 0.30 1.31 -8.77
CA GLY A 102 -0.86 2.18 -8.71
C GLY A 102 -0.79 3.27 -9.76
N ASN A 103 -1.94 3.87 -10.03
CA ASN A 103 -2.13 4.89 -11.05
C ASN A 103 -2.96 6.04 -10.48
N ASP A 104 -2.58 7.27 -10.80
CA ASP A 104 -3.23 8.48 -10.30
C ASP A 104 -4.23 8.99 -11.33
N VAL A 105 -5.46 9.22 -10.89
CA VAL A 105 -6.54 9.79 -11.68
C VAL A 105 -6.86 11.16 -11.09
N LYS A 106 -6.89 12.19 -11.94
CA LYS A 106 -7.34 13.53 -11.53
C LYS A 106 -8.80 13.47 -11.11
N ILE A 107 -9.12 14.12 -10.00
CA ILE A 107 -10.50 14.27 -9.53
C ILE A 107 -10.76 15.73 -9.12
N VAL A 108 -12.02 16.13 -9.13
CA VAL A 108 -12.46 17.38 -8.50
C VAL A 108 -12.91 17.15 -7.05
N GLU A 109 -13.05 18.22 -6.28
CA GLU A 109 -13.42 18.16 -4.85
C GLU A 109 -14.77 17.42 -4.62
N GLU A 110 -15.70 17.58 -5.55
CA GLU A 110 -17.03 16.95 -5.51
C GLU A 110 -16.96 15.42 -5.64
N GLU A 111 -15.97 14.92 -6.38
CA GLU A 111 -15.79 13.49 -6.63
C GLU A 111 -15.11 12.78 -5.46
N ARG A 112 -14.51 13.52 -4.51
CA ARG A 112 -13.77 12.94 -3.38
C ARG A 112 -14.64 12.06 -2.49
N TRP A 113 -14.06 10.93 -2.11
CA TRP A 113 -14.63 9.97 -1.17
C TRP A 113 -14.18 10.23 0.26
N PHE A 114 -12.91 10.58 0.45
CA PHE A 114 -12.27 10.63 1.75
C PHE A 114 -12.23 12.08 2.25
N LYS A 115 -13.40 12.65 2.50
CA LYS A 115 -13.56 14.00 3.06
C LYS A 115 -13.33 13.99 4.57
N GLU A 116 -13.17 15.18 5.16
CA GLU A 116 -13.05 15.29 6.61
C GLU A 116 -14.30 14.76 7.32
N GLY A 117 -14.12 14.09 8.46
CA GLY A 117 -15.21 13.45 9.20
C GLY A 117 -15.73 12.12 8.61
N VAL A 118 -15.30 11.71 7.42
CA VAL A 118 -15.69 10.43 6.81
C VAL A 118 -14.78 9.30 7.28
N ASP A 119 -15.36 8.18 7.71
CA ASP A 119 -14.62 6.91 7.87
C ASP A 119 -14.38 6.29 6.49
N VAL A 120 -13.10 6.25 6.10
CA VAL A 120 -12.67 5.73 4.79
C VAL A 120 -13.04 4.26 4.58
N ASN A 121 -13.21 3.49 5.66
CA ASN A 121 -13.54 2.06 5.59
C ASN A 121 -15.04 1.82 5.35
N GLU A 122 -15.89 2.81 5.60
CA GLU A 122 -17.34 2.70 5.44
C GLU A 122 -17.85 3.31 4.12
N VAL A 123 -17.00 4.04 3.39
CA VAL A 123 -17.36 4.60 2.08
C VAL A 123 -17.79 3.50 1.12
N ALA A 124 -18.93 3.68 0.44
CA ALA A 124 -19.33 2.78 -0.64
C ALA A 124 -18.52 3.07 -1.91
N ILE A 125 -17.74 2.09 -2.37
CA ILE A 125 -17.05 2.12 -3.67
C ILE A 125 -17.86 1.27 -4.65
N THR A 126 -18.48 1.92 -5.62
CA THR A 126 -19.37 1.28 -6.60
C THR A 126 -18.60 0.50 -7.67
N GLU A 127 -19.27 -0.42 -8.36
CA GLU A 127 -18.68 -1.29 -9.39
C GLU A 127 -18.01 -0.54 -10.55
N GLN A 128 -18.40 0.72 -10.79
CA GLN A 128 -17.75 1.56 -11.81
C GLN A 128 -16.26 1.85 -11.51
N HIS A 129 -15.79 1.51 -10.30
CA HIS A 129 -14.43 1.73 -9.81
C HIS A 129 -13.66 0.43 -9.52
N TRP A 130 -14.21 -0.72 -9.92
CA TRP A 130 -13.54 -2.03 -9.83
C TRP A 130 -12.60 -2.27 -11.01
#